data_AF-A0A336JV99-F1
#
_entry.id   AF-A0A336JV99-F1
#
_cell.length_a   1.000
_cell.length_b   1.000
_cell.length_c   1.000
_cell.angle_alpha   90.00
_cell.angle_beta   90.00
_cell.angle_gamma   90.00
#
_symmetry.space_group_name_H-M   'P 1'
#
loop_
_entity.id
_entity.type
_entity.pdbx_description
1 polymer ?
#
loop_
_entity_poly.entity_id
_entity_poly.type
_entity_poly.pdbx_seq_one_letter_code
_entity_poly.pdbx_strand_id
1 'polypeptide(L)' 'ADVMSHSAQVGGSVVVTLDADNSITLANVQMSSLTADDFRFV' A
#
# COMPACT_ATOMS: atom_id res chain seq x y z
N ALA A 1 7.85 -3.70 6.51
CA ALA A 1 8.53 -2.56 5.84
C ALA A 1 8.45 -2.67 4.32
N ASP A 2 8.59 -3.87 3.75
CA ASP A 2 8.62 -4.08 2.29
C ASP A 2 7.35 -3.61 1.55
N VAL A 3 6.15 -3.95 2.05
CA VAL A 3 4.90 -3.41 1.49
C VAL A 3 4.86 -1.89 1.56
N MET A 4 5.37 -1.30 2.65
CA MET A 4 5.39 0.14 2.84
C MET A 4 6.33 0.84 1.85
N SER A 5 7.47 0.22 1.48
CA SER A 5 8.36 0.76 0.44
C SER A 5 7.78 0.66 -0.97
N HIS A 6 6.80 -0.21 -1.18
CA HIS A 6 6.07 -0.38 -2.44
C HIS A 6 4.71 0.35 -2.45
N SER A 7 4.41 1.10 -1.38
CA SER A 7 3.16 1.85 -1.23
C SER A 7 3.37 3.34 -1.53
N ALA A 8 2.39 3.96 -2.16
CA ALA A 8 2.37 5.40 -2.38
C ALA A 8 0.97 5.99 -2.17
N GLN A 9 0.90 7.18 -1.60
CA GLN A 9 -0.35 7.95 -1.54
C GLN A 9 -0.66 8.52 -2.94
N VAL A 10 -1.84 8.21 -3.47
CA VAL A 10 -2.35 8.77 -4.73
C VAL A 10 -3.73 9.36 -4.47
N GLY A 11 -3.80 10.68 -4.40
CA GLY A 11 -5.01 11.38 -3.94
C GLY A 11 -5.39 10.92 -2.53
N GLY A 12 -6.65 10.50 -2.34
CA GLY A 12 -7.15 9.98 -1.06
C GLY A 12 -6.97 8.47 -0.85
N SER A 13 -6.17 7.78 -1.67
CA SER A 13 -6.00 6.32 -1.59
C SER A 13 -4.53 5.94 -1.51
N VAL A 14 -4.24 4.73 -1.05
CA VAL A 14 -2.90 4.14 -1.11
C VAL A 14 -2.86 3.14 -2.25
N VAL A 15 -1.84 3.22 -3.10
CA VAL A 15 -1.56 2.23 -4.14
C VAL A 15 -0.31 1.45 -3.75
N VAL A 16 -0.45 0.13 -3.69
CA VAL A 16 0.66 -0.82 -3.46
C VAL A 16 0.99 -1.47 -4.79
N THR A 17 2.23 -1.33 -5.25
CA THR A 17 2.66 -1.84 -6.55
C THR A 17 3.74 -2.89 -6.37
N LEU A 18 3.47 -4.12 -6.82
CA LEU A 18 4.46 -5.20 -6.83
C LEU A 18 5.34 -5.12 -8.08
N ASP A 19 4.71 -4.94 -9.24
CA ASP A 19 5.36 -4.76 -10.54
C ASP A 19 4.48 -3.93 -11.50
N ALA A 20 4.81 -3.89 -12.79
CA ALA A 20 4.10 -3.10 -13.79
C ALA A 20 2.64 -3.52 -14.00
N ASP A 21 2.32 -4.79 -13.76
CA ASP A 21 1.00 -5.38 -14.04
C ASP A 21 0.21 -5.67 -12.76
N ASN A 22 0.88 -5.70 -11.60
CA ASN A 22 0.30 -6.09 -10.32
C ASN A 22 0.29 -4.92 -9.32
N SER A 23 -0.91 -4.39 -9.07
CA SER A 23 -1.13 -3.38 -8.03
C SER A 23 -2.45 -3.59 -7.28
N ILE A 24 -2.48 -3.10 -6.04
CA ILE A 24 -3.67 -3.05 -5.19
C ILE A 24 -3.90 -1.60 -4.79
N THR A 25 -5.13 -1.10 -4.93
CA THR A 25 -5.54 0.21 -4.43
C THR A 25 -6.40 0.06 -3.18
N LEU A 26 -5.93 0.63 -2.07
CA LEU A 26 -6.69 0.79 -0.83
C LEU A 26 -7.42 2.13 -0.89
N ALA A 27 -8.70 2.08 -1.28
CA ALA A 27 -9.51 3.26 -1.49
C ALA A 27 -9.82 4.00 -0.18
N ASN A 28 -9.70 5.32 -0.19
CA ASN A 28 -9.97 6.18 0.96
C ASN A 28 -9.11 5.85 2.20
N VAL A 29 -7.89 5.38 1.97
CA VAL A 29 -6.91 5.10 3.03
C VAL A 29 -5.81 6.14 2.97
N GLN A 30 -5.41 6.62 4.14
CA GLN A 30 -4.26 7.50 4.30
C GLN A 30 -3.03 6.64 4.63
N MET A 31 -1.93 6.85 3.91
CA MET A 31 -0.70 6.07 4.12
C MET A 31 -0.15 6.20 5.55
N SER A 32 -0.40 7.32 6.22
CA SER A 32 -0.02 7.53 7.63
C SER A 32 -0.83 6.70 8.63
N SER A 33 -1.95 6.08 8.22
CA SER A 33 -2.71 5.16 9.08
C SER A 33 -2.26 3.70 8.92
N LEU A 34 -1.34 3.42 8.00
CA LEU A 34 -0.81 2.07 7.76
C LEU A 34 0.54 1.90 8.43
N THR A 35 0.76 0.68 8.92
CA THR A 35 2.02 0.22 9.49
C THR A 35 2.44 -1.08 8.83
N ALA A 36 3.65 -1.56 9.14
CA ALA A 36 4.12 -2.83 8.61
C ALA A 36 3.30 -4.03 9.11
N ASP A 37 2.69 -3.94 10.29
CA ASP A 37 1.98 -5.06 10.93
C ASP A 37 0.59 -5.31 10.33
N ASP A 38 0.05 -4.34 9.59
CA ASP A 38 -1.21 -4.46 8.85
C ASP A 38 -1.11 -5.44 7.67
N PHE A 39 0.12 -5.83 7.29
CA PHE A 39 0.38 -6.72 6.17
C PHE A 39 1.01 -8.03 6.65
N ARG A 40 0.28 -9.14 6.45
CA ARG A 40 0.72 -10.50 6.80
C ARG A 40 0.90 -11.33 5.54
N PHE A 41 2.05 -11.99 5.43
CA PHE A 41 2.36 -12.93 4.37
C PHE A 41 2.17 -14.35 4.91
N VAL A 42 1.24 -15.10 4.31
CA VAL A 42 0.92 -16.50 4.67
C VAL A 42 1.08 -17.42 3.48
#